data_AF-A0A2V7UIJ3-F1
#
_entry.id   AF-A0A2V7UIJ3-F1
#
_cell.length_a   1.000
_cell.length_b   1.000
_cell.length_c   1.000
_cell.angle_alpha   90.00
_cell.angle_beta   90.00
_cell.angle_gamma   90.00
#
_symmetry.space_group_name_H-M   'P 1'
#
loop_
_entity.id
_entity.type
_entity.pdbx_description
1 polymer ?
#
loop_
_entity_poly.entity_id
_entity_poly.type
_entity_poly.pdbx_seq_one_letter_code
_entity_poly.pdbx_strand_id
1 'polypeptide(L)'
;MSVLRSSPLVAALLTLATLVLAYGFTPGVERAVGEQDPILFRNFHDLETIRGAPYRWSKGGPRRDARASVIVLPQVGRGDGILELQVRTTEDGPSVPLTLSAGGQTLAIADVQGRQSLTVAVPRSALAGGDVRVALTSPAWTRGKDPRPRGVAVERIAWHPSSWMLPPPRQLWVLPAFAAALALLLGRLGGSSRLARLAPAAGGGLLALAAAWRPLEVAPFTHRLLIGAVLAHAALWLWAALVRPSGARWWAVPREVSARGLLLLMGIGYWMLVAYHAALCYETRWFCPTLFTGINGVIVLGGLIAAAAWTSPRRGAVALGLVSVGGVAQAAGAAVLAFRRPAVDFATLWTAARDFSLGGSLYRPAEVAANHFGAVFKVPPFYGMLLLPLARIPMRTALALDRVLDVALYLACAVVLVSWLRPRLGTRGALAAVAIVLGLMQPAFDSIAYGQIDVVLLLSMTLAFVALRAGRPALVGLTVALATLLKLYPLVLVLFLAARREWKAVAWTAGGLVALDALAVAVMGWHEHAVYATQVLPRIG
;
A
#
# COMPACT_ATOMS: atom_id res chain seq x y z
N MET A 1 -6.80 27.88 -30.47
CA MET A 1 -6.66 26.58 -29.77
C MET A 1 -5.22 26.26 -29.33
N SER A 2 -4.41 27.25 -28.92
CA SER A 2 -2.98 27.07 -28.54
C SER A 2 -2.67 27.17 -27.04
N VAL A 3 -3.70 27.29 -26.18
CA VAL A 3 -3.56 27.57 -24.73
C VAL A 3 -3.66 26.31 -23.84
N LEU A 4 -4.00 25.14 -24.40
CA LEU A 4 -4.04 23.86 -23.66
C LEU A 4 -2.63 23.23 -23.49
N ARG A 5 -1.61 24.03 -23.18
CA ARG A 5 -0.28 23.53 -22.82
C ARG A 5 -0.25 23.21 -21.33
N SER A 6 -0.38 21.93 -20.97
CA SER A 6 0.07 21.31 -19.70
C SER A 6 0.20 22.24 -18.49
N SER A 7 -0.86 22.94 -18.15
CA SER A 7 -0.86 23.76 -16.96
C SER A 7 -1.40 22.91 -15.80
N PRO A 8 -0.82 23.04 -14.59
CA PRO A 8 -1.37 22.44 -13.38
C PRO A 8 -2.88 22.71 -13.22
N LEU A 9 -3.31 23.90 -13.68
CA LEU A 9 -4.72 24.29 -13.72
C LEU A 9 -5.56 23.39 -14.64
N VAL A 10 -5.11 23.09 -15.87
CA VAL A 10 -5.83 22.18 -16.78
C VAL A 10 -5.93 20.78 -16.17
N ALA A 11 -4.84 20.26 -15.58
CA ALA A 11 -4.88 18.96 -14.92
C ALA A 11 -5.87 18.93 -13.75
N ALA A 12 -5.91 19.98 -12.94
CA ALA A 12 -6.87 20.13 -11.84
C ALA A 12 -8.32 20.20 -12.33
N LEU A 13 -8.60 21.03 -13.34
CA LEU A 13 -9.94 21.23 -13.89
C LEU A 13 -10.48 19.96 -14.55
N LEU A 14 -9.65 19.25 -15.33
CA LEU A 14 -10.05 17.97 -15.94
C LEU A 14 -10.30 16.89 -14.88
N THR A 15 -9.47 16.84 -13.84
CA THR A 15 -9.67 15.92 -12.70
C THR A 15 -10.97 16.23 -11.98
N LEU A 16 -11.26 17.52 -11.73
CA LEU A 16 -12.49 17.97 -11.09
C LEU A 16 -13.74 17.65 -11.93
N ALA A 17 -13.69 17.91 -13.23
CA ALA A 17 -14.78 17.58 -14.14
C ALA A 17 -15.05 16.08 -14.18
N THR A 18 -13.98 15.27 -14.28
CA THR A 18 -14.07 13.80 -14.23
C THR A 18 -14.66 13.33 -12.91
N LEU A 19 -14.25 13.93 -11.79
CA LEU A 19 -14.75 13.59 -10.46
C LEU A 19 -16.24 13.87 -10.31
N VAL A 20 -16.71 15.05 -10.74
CA VAL A 20 -18.13 15.42 -10.67
C VAL A 20 -18.98 14.46 -11.53
N LEU A 21 -18.53 14.15 -12.75
CA LEU A 21 -19.22 13.20 -13.61
C LEU A 21 -19.21 11.79 -13.02
N ALA A 22 -18.06 11.32 -12.52
CA ALA A 22 -17.90 9.97 -12.00
C ALA A 22 -18.81 9.70 -10.79
N TYR A 23 -18.93 10.65 -9.86
CA TYR A 23 -19.87 10.53 -8.74
C TYR A 23 -21.33 10.56 -9.19
N GLY A 24 -21.67 11.33 -10.24
CA GLY A 24 -23.01 11.32 -10.81
C GLY A 24 -23.46 9.94 -11.31
N PHE A 25 -22.51 9.08 -11.70
CA PHE A 25 -22.72 7.70 -12.15
C PHE A 25 -22.06 6.67 -11.22
N THR A 26 -21.94 6.96 -9.93
CA THR A 26 -21.40 5.96 -8.99
C THR A 26 -22.36 4.77 -8.87
N PRO A 27 -21.87 3.52 -8.92
CA PRO A 27 -22.71 2.33 -8.82
C PRO A 27 -23.22 2.07 -7.38
N GLY A 28 -22.77 2.85 -6.39
CA GLY A 28 -23.03 2.58 -5.00
C GLY A 28 -22.04 1.57 -4.40
N VAL A 29 -22.45 0.89 -3.33
CA VAL A 29 -21.61 -0.05 -2.59
C VAL A 29 -22.44 -1.25 -2.16
N GLU A 30 -21.97 -2.47 -2.38
CA GLU A 30 -22.55 -3.69 -1.81
C GLU A 30 -21.44 -4.53 -1.19
N ARG A 31 -21.56 -4.89 0.09
CA ARG A 31 -20.57 -5.70 0.81
C ARG A 31 -21.24 -6.70 1.73
N ALA A 32 -20.73 -7.92 1.70
CA ALA A 32 -21.01 -8.90 2.74
C ALA A 32 -20.21 -8.56 4.01
N VAL A 33 -20.73 -8.92 5.17
CA VAL A 33 -19.96 -8.80 6.41
C VAL A 33 -18.73 -9.73 6.33
N GLY A 34 -17.59 -9.25 6.82
CA GLY A 34 -16.28 -9.87 6.64
C GLY A 34 -15.42 -9.13 5.59
N GLU A 35 -16.05 -8.52 4.59
CA GLU A 35 -15.34 -7.77 3.55
C GLU A 35 -15.09 -6.32 3.98
N GLN A 36 -13.83 -5.92 4.14
CA GLN A 36 -13.44 -4.54 4.54
C GLN A 36 -14.05 -4.09 5.88
N ASP A 37 -14.38 -5.05 6.74
CA ASP A 37 -15.01 -4.83 8.04
C ASP A 37 -14.40 -3.71 8.92
N PRO A 38 -13.05 -3.56 9.02
CA PRO A 38 -12.46 -2.53 9.88
C PRO A 38 -12.83 -1.09 9.49
N ILE A 39 -13.28 -0.89 8.24
CA ILE A 39 -13.75 0.38 7.71
C ILE A 39 -15.26 0.53 7.97
N LEU A 40 -16.02 -0.54 7.72
CA LEU A 40 -17.49 -0.54 7.70
C LEU A 40 -18.12 -0.58 9.10
N PHE A 41 -17.61 -1.42 9.99
CA PHE A 41 -18.27 -1.74 11.25
C PHE A 41 -17.52 -1.10 12.43
N ARG A 42 -18.22 -0.26 13.19
CA ARG A 42 -17.73 0.30 14.45
C ARG A 42 -18.53 -0.27 15.61
N ASN A 43 -17.83 -0.81 16.60
CA ASN A 43 -18.41 -1.29 17.84
C ASN A 43 -19.46 -2.41 17.65
N PHE A 44 -19.14 -3.38 16.80
CA PHE A 44 -19.84 -4.66 16.68
C PHE A 44 -19.09 -5.73 17.47
N HIS A 45 -19.73 -6.88 17.67
CA HIS A 45 -19.04 -8.10 18.12
C HIS A 45 -18.20 -8.70 17.00
N ASP A 46 -17.38 -9.68 17.34
CA ASP A 46 -16.52 -10.41 16.41
C ASP A 46 -17.32 -11.09 15.29
N LEU A 47 -16.64 -11.34 14.17
CA LEU A 47 -17.23 -11.99 13.00
C LEU A 47 -17.63 -13.42 13.35
N GLU A 48 -18.87 -13.78 13.03
CA GLU A 48 -19.40 -15.12 13.22
C GLU A 48 -19.93 -15.67 11.90
N THR A 49 -20.15 -16.99 11.83
CA THR A 49 -20.73 -17.63 10.65
C THR A 49 -21.89 -18.53 11.04
N ILE A 50 -22.94 -18.55 10.22
CA ILE A 50 -24.08 -19.45 10.37
C ILE A 50 -24.40 -20.08 9.01
N ARG A 51 -24.34 -21.41 8.94
CA ARG A 51 -24.49 -22.16 7.68
C ARG A 51 -23.58 -21.60 6.55
N GLY A 52 -22.37 -21.16 6.90
CA GLY A 52 -21.39 -20.58 5.98
C GLY A 52 -21.58 -19.10 5.62
N ALA A 53 -22.66 -18.44 6.05
CA ALA A 53 -22.86 -17.00 5.83
C ALA A 53 -22.23 -16.19 6.98
N PRO A 54 -21.33 -15.23 6.69
CA PRO A 54 -20.73 -14.37 7.70
C PRO A 54 -21.71 -13.31 8.20
N TYR A 55 -21.65 -13.00 9.49
CA TYR A 55 -22.45 -11.94 10.11
C TYR A 55 -21.78 -11.35 11.35
N ARG A 56 -22.25 -10.18 11.80
CA ARG A 56 -21.84 -9.56 13.06
C ARG A 56 -23.02 -9.10 13.89
N TRP A 57 -22.98 -9.41 15.18
CA TRP A 57 -23.95 -8.89 16.14
C TRP A 57 -23.67 -7.42 16.48
N SER A 58 -24.70 -6.58 16.40
CA SER A 58 -24.68 -5.30 17.12
C SER A 58 -24.67 -5.55 18.63
N LYS A 59 -24.06 -4.64 19.40
CA LYS A 59 -23.90 -4.80 20.86
C LYS A 59 -25.18 -4.51 21.67
N GLY A 60 -26.24 -4.02 21.03
CA GLY A 60 -27.49 -3.64 21.68
C GLY A 60 -27.35 -2.50 22.71
N GLY A 61 -28.48 -1.96 23.14
CA GLY A 61 -28.58 -0.90 24.14
C GLY A 61 -29.34 0.34 23.64
N PRO A 62 -29.96 1.13 24.53
CA PRO A 62 -30.84 2.26 24.17
C PRO A 62 -30.09 3.51 23.66
N ARG A 63 -28.79 3.40 23.36
CA ARG A 63 -27.91 4.57 23.20
C ARG A 63 -28.01 5.15 21.79
N ARG A 64 -28.41 6.42 21.68
CA ARG A 64 -28.32 7.24 20.45
C ARG A 64 -26.92 7.85 20.22
N ASP A 65 -25.88 7.37 20.93
CA ASP A 65 -24.57 8.04 21.06
C ASP A 65 -23.37 7.15 20.65
N ALA A 66 -22.14 7.66 20.80
CA ALA A 66 -20.83 7.09 20.38
C ALA A 66 -20.52 5.63 20.78
N ARG A 67 -21.37 4.98 21.59
CA ARG A 67 -21.28 3.55 21.97
C ARG A 67 -22.32 2.67 21.25
N ALA A 68 -23.09 3.22 20.31
CA ALA A 68 -23.93 2.42 19.42
C ALA A 68 -23.06 1.59 18.45
N SER A 69 -23.63 0.53 17.90
CA SER A 69 -23.02 -0.15 16.76
C SER A 69 -23.32 0.67 15.51
N VAL A 70 -22.30 1.11 14.79
CA VAL A 70 -22.43 2.03 13.66
C VAL A 70 -21.87 1.42 12.39
N ILE A 71 -22.67 1.43 11.34
CA ILE A 71 -22.25 1.11 9.98
C ILE A 71 -21.79 2.41 9.31
N VAL A 72 -20.59 2.40 8.74
CA VAL A 72 -19.96 3.56 8.10
C VAL A 72 -19.63 3.21 6.65
N LEU A 73 -20.22 3.94 5.69
CA LEU A 73 -19.80 3.92 4.29
C LEU A 73 -19.12 5.26 3.98
N PRO A 74 -17.79 5.34 4.10
CA PRO A 74 -17.08 6.60 3.95
C PRO A 74 -17.10 7.07 2.50
N GLN A 75 -17.22 8.39 2.31
CA GLN A 75 -16.96 9.08 1.04
C GLN A 75 -17.78 8.59 -0.17
N VAL A 76 -18.97 8.01 0.06
CA VAL A 76 -19.87 7.56 -1.00
C VAL A 76 -20.47 8.70 -1.82
N GLY A 77 -20.41 9.94 -1.32
CA GLY A 77 -20.84 11.15 -2.03
C GLY A 77 -21.97 11.87 -1.30
N ARG A 78 -22.48 12.93 -1.92
CA ARG A 78 -23.55 13.79 -1.36
C ARG A 78 -24.76 13.78 -2.30
N GLY A 79 -25.84 13.16 -1.85
CA GLY A 79 -27.11 13.04 -2.56
C GLY A 79 -28.09 12.23 -1.71
N ASP A 80 -29.28 12.00 -2.23
CA ASP A 80 -30.22 11.04 -1.62
C ASP A 80 -29.87 9.62 -2.09
N GLY A 81 -30.12 8.63 -1.24
CA GLY A 81 -29.93 7.23 -1.60
C GLY A 81 -30.71 6.27 -0.71
N ILE A 82 -30.54 4.99 -1.00
CA ILE A 82 -31.23 3.88 -0.36
C ILE A 82 -30.17 3.00 0.29
N LEU A 83 -30.37 2.72 1.57
CA LEU A 83 -29.61 1.73 2.32
C LEU A 83 -30.42 0.44 2.41
N GLU A 84 -29.84 -0.66 1.95
CA GLU A 84 -30.37 -2.00 2.17
C GLU A 84 -29.52 -2.73 3.20
N LEU A 85 -30.18 -3.30 4.21
CA LEU A 85 -29.55 -4.08 5.25
C LEU A 85 -30.18 -5.47 5.30
N GLN A 86 -29.37 -6.50 5.10
CA GLN A 86 -29.77 -7.85 5.41
C GLN A 86 -29.46 -8.12 6.88
N VAL A 87 -30.52 -8.23 7.66
CA VAL A 87 -30.45 -8.38 9.11
C VAL A 87 -31.08 -9.69 9.56
N ARG A 88 -30.69 -10.13 10.75
CA ARG A 88 -31.33 -11.27 11.38
C ARG A 88 -31.35 -11.21 12.89
N THR A 89 -32.29 -11.96 13.45
CA THR A 89 -32.31 -12.39 14.85
C THR A 89 -32.26 -13.93 14.92
N THR A 90 -32.32 -14.50 16.12
CA THR A 90 -32.45 -15.96 16.27
C THR A 90 -33.84 -16.41 15.84
N GLU A 91 -33.94 -17.50 15.07
CA GLU A 91 -35.21 -18.01 14.50
C GLU A 91 -36.26 -18.29 15.60
N ASP A 92 -35.83 -18.81 16.76
CA ASP A 92 -36.71 -19.09 17.91
C ASP A 92 -36.82 -17.93 18.91
N GLY A 93 -36.41 -16.72 18.53
CA GLY A 93 -36.37 -15.53 19.39
C GLY A 93 -37.57 -14.59 19.22
N PRO A 94 -37.86 -13.72 20.19
CA PRO A 94 -38.85 -12.66 20.03
C PRO A 94 -38.41 -11.66 18.96
N SER A 95 -39.38 -10.93 18.39
CA SER A 95 -39.10 -9.80 17.50
C SER A 95 -38.29 -8.73 18.24
N VAL A 96 -37.22 -8.24 17.62
CA VAL A 96 -36.34 -7.21 18.20
C VAL A 96 -36.61 -5.88 17.51
N PRO A 97 -37.09 -4.83 18.22
CA PRO A 97 -37.26 -3.51 17.63
C PRO A 97 -35.88 -2.90 17.32
N LEU A 98 -35.67 -2.59 16.06
CA LEU A 98 -34.46 -1.96 15.53
C LEU A 98 -34.79 -0.54 15.06
N THR A 99 -34.11 0.44 15.65
CA THR A 99 -34.12 1.82 15.19
C THR A 99 -32.84 2.10 14.42
N LEU A 100 -32.98 2.60 13.20
CA LEU A 100 -31.89 3.06 12.35
C LEU A 100 -31.88 4.58 12.36
N SER A 101 -30.74 5.18 12.69
CA SER A 101 -30.59 6.65 12.72
C SER A 101 -29.31 7.11 12.05
N ALA A 102 -29.37 8.27 11.40
CA ALA A 102 -28.22 8.91 10.76
C ALA A 102 -28.37 10.43 10.83
N GLY A 103 -27.26 11.16 11.01
CA GLY A 103 -27.29 12.64 11.08
C GLY A 103 -28.21 13.21 12.16
N GLY A 104 -28.45 12.49 13.26
CA GLY A 104 -29.37 12.89 14.32
C GLY A 104 -30.86 12.65 14.01
N GLN A 105 -31.18 12.10 12.84
CA GLN A 105 -32.54 11.81 12.40
C GLN A 105 -32.81 10.29 12.51
N THR A 106 -34.06 9.93 12.83
CA THR A 106 -34.50 8.52 12.74
C THR A 106 -34.88 8.24 11.30
N LEU A 107 -34.24 7.25 10.69
CA LEU A 107 -34.50 6.85 9.30
C LEU A 107 -35.60 5.80 9.21
N ALA A 108 -35.57 4.80 10.09
CA ALA A 108 -36.56 3.73 10.13
C ALA A 108 -36.63 3.07 11.52
N ILE A 109 -37.79 2.50 11.83
CA ILE A 109 -38.02 1.62 12.98
C ILE A 109 -38.65 0.34 12.41
N ALA A 110 -38.08 -0.82 12.72
CA ALA A 110 -38.55 -2.11 12.23
C ALA A 110 -38.46 -3.18 13.33
N ASP A 111 -39.45 -4.05 13.40
CA ASP A 111 -39.43 -5.22 14.29
C ASP A 111 -38.82 -6.42 13.56
N VAL A 112 -37.58 -6.78 13.93
CA VAL A 112 -36.81 -7.79 13.23
C VAL A 112 -37.04 -9.17 13.85
N GLN A 113 -37.57 -10.11 13.07
CA GLN A 113 -37.72 -11.51 13.45
C GLN A 113 -37.20 -12.44 12.35
N GLY A 114 -36.37 -13.41 12.72
CA GLY A 114 -35.73 -14.29 11.74
C GLY A 114 -34.80 -13.49 10.83
N ARG A 115 -34.72 -13.85 9.55
CA ARG A 115 -33.90 -13.16 8.54
C ARG A 115 -34.79 -12.21 7.71
N GLN A 116 -34.41 -10.94 7.62
CA GLN A 116 -35.18 -9.91 6.92
C GLN A 116 -34.26 -8.97 6.13
N SER A 117 -34.81 -8.36 5.07
CA SER A 117 -34.15 -7.29 4.32
C SER A 117 -34.85 -5.97 4.64
N LEU A 118 -34.11 -4.99 5.14
CA LEU A 118 -34.62 -3.66 5.44
C LEU A 118 -34.13 -2.68 4.39
N THR A 119 -35.04 -1.94 3.77
CA THR A 119 -34.74 -0.91 2.77
C THR A 119 -35.14 0.45 3.35
N VAL A 120 -34.18 1.37 3.42
CA VAL A 120 -34.33 2.65 4.12
C VAL A 120 -33.82 3.79 3.27
N ALA A 121 -34.65 4.83 3.08
CA ALA A 121 -34.22 6.06 2.43
C ALA A 121 -33.29 6.86 3.35
N VAL A 122 -32.15 7.30 2.82
CA VAL A 122 -31.19 8.15 3.51
C VAL A 122 -31.17 9.50 2.80
N PRO A 123 -31.71 10.56 3.41
CA PRO A 123 -31.70 11.88 2.81
C PRO A 123 -30.29 12.47 2.80
N ARG A 124 -30.01 13.36 1.86
CA ARG A 124 -28.72 14.07 1.75
C ARG A 124 -28.29 14.78 3.05
N SER A 125 -29.25 15.22 3.87
CA SER A 125 -29.00 15.86 5.17
C SER A 125 -28.36 14.92 6.19
N ALA A 126 -28.55 13.61 6.04
CA ALA A 126 -27.96 12.60 6.91
C ALA A 126 -26.52 12.20 6.50
N LEU A 127 -26.02 12.66 5.35
CA LEU A 127 -24.69 12.36 4.82
C LEU A 127 -23.65 13.41 5.24
N ALA A 128 -23.16 13.32 6.47
CA ALA A 128 -22.14 14.22 6.99
C ALA A 128 -20.83 14.08 6.19
N GLY A 129 -20.43 15.13 5.47
CA GLY A 129 -19.19 15.14 4.69
C GLY A 129 -19.14 14.14 3.53
N GLY A 130 -20.28 13.57 3.15
CA GLY A 130 -20.39 12.52 2.14
C GLY A 130 -20.18 11.09 2.66
N ASP A 131 -20.20 10.88 3.98
CA ASP A 131 -20.20 9.56 4.61
C ASP A 131 -21.64 9.16 4.99
N VAL A 132 -22.03 7.90 4.75
CA VAL A 132 -23.23 7.31 5.38
C VAL A 132 -22.81 6.78 6.75
N ARG A 133 -23.46 7.24 7.82
CA ARG A 133 -23.21 6.75 9.19
C ARG A 133 -24.53 6.38 9.84
N VAL A 134 -24.81 5.09 9.87
CA VAL A 134 -26.08 4.55 10.35
C VAL A 134 -25.84 3.87 11.69
N ALA A 135 -26.41 4.44 12.75
CA ALA A 135 -26.41 3.84 14.07
C ALA A 135 -27.55 2.82 14.19
N LEU A 136 -27.23 1.65 14.73
CA LEU A 136 -28.18 0.58 15.01
C LEU A 136 -28.46 0.56 16.50
N THR A 137 -29.70 0.90 16.86
CA THR A 137 -30.17 0.91 18.24
C THR A 137 -31.27 -0.13 18.40
N SER A 138 -31.04 -1.10 19.28
CA SER A 138 -32.02 -2.13 19.62
C SER A 138 -31.87 -2.52 21.08
N PRO A 139 -32.90 -3.06 21.75
CA PRO A 139 -32.74 -3.67 23.06
C PRO A 139 -31.60 -4.71 23.03
N ALA A 140 -30.75 -4.65 24.05
CA ALA A 140 -29.76 -5.71 24.26
C ALA A 140 -30.47 -6.91 24.88
N TRP A 141 -30.21 -8.09 24.36
CA TRP A 141 -30.70 -9.34 24.95
C TRP A 141 -29.57 -10.36 25.05
N THR A 142 -29.66 -11.23 26.05
CA THR A 142 -28.75 -12.33 26.33
C THR A 142 -29.58 -13.62 26.40
N ARG A 143 -29.11 -14.73 25.81
CA ARG A 143 -29.81 -16.03 25.88
C ARG A 143 -28.81 -17.18 25.79
N GLY A 144 -29.04 -18.21 26.61
CA GLY A 144 -28.18 -19.38 26.68
C GLY A 144 -26.87 -19.10 27.42
N LYS A 145 -25.80 -19.82 27.04
CA LYS A 145 -24.47 -19.68 27.65
C LYS A 145 -23.66 -18.49 27.13
N ASP A 146 -24.16 -17.73 26.15
CA ASP A 146 -23.48 -16.56 25.60
C ASP A 146 -23.82 -15.32 26.43
N PRO A 147 -22.88 -14.77 27.21
CA PRO A 147 -23.13 -13.64 28.11
C PRO A 147 -23.14 -12.29 27.38
N ARG A 148 -22.83 -12.25 26.08
CA ARG A 148 -22.68 -10.99 25.34
C ARG A 148 -24.05 -10.33 25.13
N PRO A 149 -24.20 -9.02 25.39
CA PRO A 149 -25.40 -8.29 25.00
C PRO A 149 -25.45 -8.21 23.47
N ARG A 150 -26.50 -8.76 22.86
CA ARG A 150 -26.68 -8.78 21.40
C ARG A 150 -27.93 -7.99 21.03
N GLY A 151 -27.86 -7.28 19.92
CA GLY A 151 -29.01 -6.66 19.30
C GLY A 151 -29.48 -7.49 18.12
N VAL A 152 -29.23 -6.95 16.92
CA VAL A 152 -29.54 -7.56 15.62
C VAL A 152 -28.22 -7.91 14.92
N ALA A 153 -28.18 -9.05 14.24
CA ALA A 153 -27.05 -9.44 13.42
C ALA A 153 -27.18 -8.87 12.00
N VAL A 154 -26.08 -8.39 11.44
CA VAL A 154 -26.00 -7.88 10.06
C VAL A 154 -25.23 -8.88 9.23
N GLU A 155 -25.77 -9.28 8.07
CA GLU A 155 -25.16 -10.21 7.11
C GLU A 155 -24.62 -9.48 5.86
N ARG A 156 -25.34 -8.46 5.39
CA ARG A 156 -24.99 -7.73 4.16
C ARG A 156 -25.47 -6.28 4.24
N ILE A 157 -24.73 -5.39 3.59
CA ILE A 157 -25.06 -3.97 3.47
C ILE A 157 -24.97 -3.59 2.00
N ALA A 158 -25.97 -2.87 1.49
CA ALA A 158 -25.89 -2.20 0.21
C ALA A 158 -26.32 -0.73 0.31
N TRP A 159 -25.67 0.12 -0.48
CA TRP A 159 -25.96 1.54 -0.63
C TRP A 159 -26.13 1.84 -2.11
N HIS A 160 -27.31 2.36 -2.46
CA HIS A 160 -27.67 2.70 -3.82
C HIS A 160 -28.00 4.18 -3.91
N PRO A 161 -27.31 4.95 -4.76
CA PRO A 161 -27.71 6.32 -5.05
C PRO A 161 -29.12 6.34 -5.65
N SER A 162 -30.00 7.22 -5.17
CA SER A 162 -31.33 7.42 -5.74
C SER A 162 -31.46 8.73 -6.52
N SER A 163 -30.37 9.50 -6.57
CA SER A 163 -30.27 10.82 -7.20
C SER A 163 -28.84 11.07 -7.69
N TRP A 164 -28.63 12.15 -8.44
CA TRP A 164 -27.30 12.58 -8.84
C TRP A 164 -26.43 12.87 -7.61
N MET A 165 -25.32 12.13 -7.46
CA MET A 165 -24.41 12.36 -6.35
C MET A 165 -23.34 13.40 -6.68
N LEU A 166 -23.14 14.34 -5.78
CA LEU A 166 -21.99 15.23 -5.81
C LEU A 166 -20.80 14.58 -5.08
N PRO A 167 -19.56 14.88 -5.49
CA PRO A 167 -18.38 14.38 -4.78
C PRO A 167 -18.37 14.84 -3.30
N PRO A 168 -17.77 14.04 -2.40
CA PRO A 168 -17.51 14.45 -1.03
C PRO A 168 -16.67 15.75 -1.01
N PRO A 169 -16.90 16.68 -0.07
CA PRO A 169 -16.20 17.96 -0.02
C PRO A 169 -14.67 17.82 0.00
N ARG A 170 -14.17 16.76 0.64
CA ARG A 170 -12.74 16.44 0.67
C ARG A 170 -12.16 16.16 -0.71
N GLN A 171 -12.87 15.40 -1.55
CA GLN A 171 -12.36 15.01 -2.87
C GLN A 171 -12.30 16.18 -3.86
N LEU A 172 -13.16 17.19 -3.67
CA LEU A 172 -13.21 18.39 -4.52
C LEU A 172 -11.90 19.18 -4.55
N TRP A 173 -11.07 19.07 -3.51
CA TRP A 173 -9.76 19.72 -3.48
C TRP A 173 -8.61 18.72 -3.50
N VAL A 174 -8.72 17.56 -2.85
CA VAL A 174 -7.61 16.59 -2.75
C VAL A 174 -7.12 16.11 -4.13
N LEU A 175 -8.04 15.61 -4.97
CA LEU A 175 -7.67 15.02 -6.25
C LEU A 175 -7.21 16.07 -7.28
N PRO A 176 -7.89 17.22 -7.44
CA PRO A 176 -7.39 18.30 -8.30
C PRO A 176 -6.04 18.85 -7.83
N ALA A 177 -5.84 19.03 -6.52
CA ALA A 177 -4.56 19.47 -5.97
C ALA A 177 -3.44 18.44 -6.22
N PHE A 178 -3.75 17.15 -6.11
CA PHE A 178 -2.80 16.09 -6.43
C PHE A 178 -2.39 16.14 -7.91
N ALA A 179 -3.35 16.24 -8.84
CA ALA A 179 -3.07 16.35 -10.26
C ALA A 179 -2.25 17.61 -10.61
N ALA A 180 -2.56 18.75 -10.00
CA ALA A 180 -1.80 19.98 -10.16
C ALA A 180 -0.37 19.86 -9.61
N ALA A 181 -0.21 19.31 -8.41
CA ALA A 181 1.10 19.06 -7.80
C ALA A 181 1.92 18.12 -8.69
N LEU A 182 1.35 17.02 -9.17
CA LEU A 182 2.04 16.10 -10.07
C LEU A 182 2.47 16.79 -11.38
N ALA A 183 1.62 17.64 -11.96
CA ALA A 183 1.98 18.42 -13.14
C ALA A 183 3.15 19.38 -12.88
N LEU A 184 3.15 20.07 -11.74
CA LEU A 184 4.27 20.93 -11.32
C LEU A 184 5.55 20.13 -11.12
N LEU A 185 5.47 18.94 -10.52
CA LEU A 185 6.61 18.05 -10.29
C LEU A 185 7.25 17.63 -11.61
N LEU A 186 6.45 17.09 -12.53
CA LEU A 186 6.94 16.63 -13.83
C LEU A 186 7.49 17.78 -14.69
N GLY A 187 6.88 18.97 -14.59
CA GLY A 187 7.38 20.18 -15.24
C GLY A 187 8.77 20.57 -14.75
N ARG A 188 9.04 20.48 -13.44
CA ARG A 188 10.37 20.78 -12.87
C ARG A 188 11.43 19.76 -13.25
N LEU A 189 11.05 18.50 -13.44
CA LEU A 189 11.96 17.43 -13.86
C LEU A 189 12.27 17.45 -15.36
N GLY A 190 11.77 18.43 -16.11
CA GLY A 190 12.08 18.61 -17.53
C GLY A 190 11.34 17.62 -18.46
N GLY A 191 10.22 17.05 -18.01
CA GLY A 191 9.38 16.17 -18.83
C GLY A 191 8.74 16.93 -20.00
N SER A 192 9.41 16.98 -21.16
CA SER A 192 8.95 17.75 -22.33
C SER A 192 8.03 16.97 -23.28
N SER A 193 7.83 15.66 -23.05
CA SER A 193 7.02 14.81 -23.92
C SER A 193 5.53 15.11 -23.80
N ARG A 194 4.76 14.91 -24.89
CA ARG A 194 3.29 15.03 -24.86
C ARG A 194 2.66 14.11 -23.81
N LEU A 195 3.24 12.93 -23.58
CA LEU A 195 2.79 11.98 -22.56
C LEU A 195 2.99 12.51 -21.15
N ALA A 196 4.15 13.11 -20.83
CA ALA A 196 4.41 13.71 -19.53
C ALA A 196 3.44 14.87 -19.21
N ARG A 197 2.98 15.57 -20.26
CA ARG A 197 1.99 16.65 -20.17
C ARG A 197 0.57 16.17 -19.86
N LEU A 198 0.20 14.97 -20.30
CA LEU A 198 -1.13 14.40 -20.11
C LEU A 198 -1.21 13.50 -18.85
N ALA A 199 -0.09 12.94 -18.42
CA ALA A 199 -0.02 12.01 -17.29
C ALA A 199 -0.67 12.54 -15.99
N PRO A 200 -0.52 13.82 -15.59
CA PRO A 200 -1.18 14.31 -14.38
C PRO A 200 -2.70 14.34 -14.48
N ALA A 201 -3.23 14.78 -15.63
CA ALA A 201 -4.67 14.81 -15.88
C ALA A 201 -5.25 13.39 -15.97
N ALA A 202 -4.55 12.48 -16.65
CA ALA A 202 -4.93 11.07 -16.74
C ALA A 202 -4.88 10.39 -15.36
N GLY A 203 -3.81 10.58 -14.59
CA GLY A 203 -3.68 10.03 -13.24
C GLY A 203 -4.73 10.57 -12.28
N GLY A 204 -4.99 11.88 -12.31
CA GLY A 204 -6.07 12.49 -11.54
C GLY A 204 -7.46 11.97 -11.95
N GLY A 205 -7.73 11.87 -13.26
CA GLY A 205 -8.99 11.33 -13.78
C GLY A 205 -9.23 9.86 -13.43
N LEU A 206 -8.21 9.01 -13.54
CA LEU A 206 -8.28 7.60 -13.13
C LEU A 206 -8.55 7.46 -11.63
N LEU A 207 -7.89 8.26 -10.79
CA LEU A 207 -8.17 8.29 -9.35
C LEU A 207 -9.56 8.82 -9.03
N ALA A 208 -10.06 9.79 -9.80
CA ALA A 208 -11.42 10.30 -9.65
C ALA A 208 -12.48 9.24 -9.99
N LEU A 209 -12.29 8.50 -11.08
CA LEU A 209 -13.12 7.35 -11.44
C LEU A 209 -13.06 6.27 -10.34
N ALA A 210 -11.86 5.92 -9.90
CA ALA A 210 -11.67 4.91 -8.86
C ALA A 210 -12.27 5.34 -7.51
N ALA A 211 -12.16 6.61 -7.13
CA ALA A 211 -12.78 7.13 -5.91
C ALA A 211 -14.32 7.05 -5.96
N ALA A 212 -14.93 7.24 -7.14
CA ALA A 212 -16.38 7.13 -7.30
C ALA A 212 -16.88 5.68 -7.40
N TRP A 213 -16.16 4.80 -8.11
CA TRP A 213 -16.59 3.42 -8.39
C TRP A 213 -16.10 2.39 -7.37
N ARG A 214 -15.05 2.73 -6.63
CA ARG A 214 -14.46 1.93 -5.56
C ARG A 214 -14.29 2.80 -4.31
N PRO A 215 -15.39 3.37 -3.78
CA PRO A 215 -15.32 4.37 -2.73
C PRO A 215 -14.81 3.82 -1.41
N LEU A 216 -14.88 2.51 -1.14
CA LEU A 216 -14.32 1.93 0.08
C LEU A 216 -12.79 1.71 -0.03
N GLU A 217 -12.33 1.37 -1.23
CA GLU A 217 -10.94 1.04 -1.53
C GLU A 217 -10.06 2.27 -1.75
N VAL A 218 -10.63 3.34 -2.33
CA VAL A 218 -9.83 4.46 -2.84
C VAL A 218 -10.14 5.77 -2.13
N ALA A 219 -11.41 6.17 -2.08
CA ALA A 219 -11.79 7.52 -1.64
C ALA A 219 -11.31 7.87 -0.21
N PRO A 220 -11.35 6.97 0.79
CA PRO A 220 -10.79 7.17 2.12
C PRO A 220 -9.32 7.58 2.14
N PHE A 221 -8.53 7.15 1.15
CA PHE A 221 -7.06 7.19 1.19
C PHE A 221 -6.43 8.18 0.18
N THR A 222 -7.23 8.89 -0.61
CA THR A 222 -6.73 9.79 -1.67
C THR A 222 -5.83 10.92 -1.15
N HIS A 223 -6.06 11.40 0.08
CA HIS A 223 -5.23 12.46 0.70
C HIS A 223 -3.78 12.01 0.91
N ARG A 224 -3.55 10.70 1.08
CA ARG A 224 -2.20 10.13 1.22
C ARG A 224 -1.37 10.37 -0.05
N LEU A 225 -1.99 10.27 -1.23
CA LEU A 225 -1.32 10.56 -2.50
C LEU A 225 -0.89 12.03 -2.61
N LEU A 226 -1.76 12.95 -2.16
CA LEU A 226 -1.43 14.38 -2.12
C LEU A 226 -0.28 14.68 -1.15
N ILE A 227 -0.29 14.08 0.05
CA ILE A 227 0.82 14.22 1.01
C ILE A 227 2.14 13.77 0.36
N GLY A 228 2.14 12.62 -0.33
CA GLY A 228 3.31 12.14 -1.06
C GLY A 228 3.81 13.13 -2.12
N ALA A 229 2.90 13.71 -2.91
CA ALA A 229 3.26 14.72 -3.91
C ALA A 229 3.84 16.00 -3.28
N VAL A 230 3.27 16.47 -2.16
CA VAL A 230 3.77 17.63 -1.41
C VAL A 230 5.16 17.37 -0.82
N LEU A 231 5.37 16.21 -0.21
CA LEU A 231 6.68 15.83 0.32
C LEU A 231 7.73 15.69 -0.78
N ALA A 232 7.36 15.17 -1.96
CA ALA A 232 8.26 15.13 -3.11
C ALA A 232 8.70 16.54 -3.56
N HIS A 233 7.82 17.54 -3.49
CA HIS A 233 8.19 18.93 -3.76
C HIS A 233 9.13 19.48 -2.70
N ALA A 234 8.81 19.26 -1.42
CA ALA A 234 9.64 19.70 -0.30
C ALA A 234 11.05 19.10 -0.38
N ALA A 235 11.17 17.81 -0.73
CA ALA A 235 12.45 17.15 -0.98
C ALA A 235 13.25 17.84 -2.09
N LEU A 236 12.63 18.06 -3.26
CA LEU A 236 13.33 18.68 -4.39
C LEU A 236 13.77 20.11 -4.09
N TRP A 237 12.97 20.87 -3.37
CA TRP A 237 13.29 22.23 -2.95
C TRP A 237 14.41 22.29 -1.93
N LEU A 238 14.35 21.43 -0.90
CA LEU A 238 15.41 21.32 0.08
C LEU A 238 16.72 20.90 -0.58
N TRP A 239 16.65 19.91 -1.48
CA TRP A 239 17.80 19.45 -2.23
C TRP A 239 18.39 20.54 -3.14
N ALA A 240 17.54 21.23 -3.92
CA ALA A 240 17.97 22.33 -4.77
C ALA A 240 18.61 23.45 -3.95
N ALA A 241 18.04 23.81 -2.80
CA ALA A 241 18.57 24.85 -1.92
C ALA A 241 19.96 24.50 -1.35
N LEU A 242 20.21 23.22 -1.07
CA LEU A 242 21.48 22.73 -0.50
C LEU A 242 22.58 22.52 -1.53
N VAL A 243 22.24 22.23 -2.79
CA VAL A 243 23.20 21.94 -3.87
C VAL A 243 23.36 23.13 -4.84
N ARG A 244 22.61 24.22 -4.64
CA ARG A 244 22.61 25.38 -5.54
C ARG A 244 24.02 25.95 -5.78
N PRO A 245 24.38 26.24 -7.05
CA PRO A 245 25.50 27.10 -7.37
C PRO A 245 25.26 28.56 -6.91
N SER A 246 26.33 29.30 -6.63
CA SER A 246 26.25 30.74 -6.33
C SER A 246 25.54 31.48 -7.48
N GLY A 247 24.53 32.29 -7.15
CA GLY A 247 23.71 33.02 -8.12
C GLY A 247 22.49 32.26 -8.67
N ALA A 248 22.36 30.96 -8.42
CA ALA A 248 21.16 30.20 -8.79
C ALA A 248 20.00 30.43 -7.80
N ARG A 249 18.77 30.44 -8.31
CA ARG A 249 17.54 30.47 -7.48
C ARG A 249 17.49 29.22 -6.60
N TRP A 250 17.06 29.36 -5.35
CA TRP A 250 17.06 28.26 -4.38
C TRP A 250 16.15 27.08 -4.78
N TRP A 251 15.16 27.31 -5.64
CA TRP A 251 14.23 26.29 -6.13
C TRP A 251 14.60 25.71 -7.50
N ALA A 252 15.69 26.16 -8.12
CA ALA A 252 16.11 25.68 -9.43
C ALA A 252 16.80 24.32 -9.29
N VAL A 253 16.19 23.27 -9.85
CA VAL A 253 16.75 21.91 -9.88
C VAL A 253 18.07 21.92 -10.68
N PRO A 254 19.22 21.59 -10.07
CA PRO A 254 20.50 21.51 -10.77
C PRO A 254 20.44 20.52 -11.94
N ARG A 255 20.99 20.91 -13.10
CA ARG A 255 21.06 20.03 -14.28
C ARG A 255 22.15 18.97 -14.15
N GLU A 256 23.25 19.31 -13.50
CA GLU A 256 24.34 18.40 -13.19
C GLU A 256 24.29 18.04 -11.70
N VAL A 257 24.37 16.76 -11.40
CA VAL A 257 24.31 16.24 -10.04
C VAL A 257 25.71 15.81 -9.62
N SER A 258 26.33 16.59 -8.73
CA SER A 258 27.59 16.20 -8.11
C SER A 258 27.40 14.97 -7.22
N ALA A 259 28.47 14.21 -6.99
CA ALA A 259 28.51 13.09 -6.04
C ALA A 259 27.88 13.44 -4.68
N ARG A 260 28.26 14.60 -4.13
CA ARG A 260 27.72 15.14 -2.87
C ARG A 260 26.24 15.48 -2.98
N GLY A 261 25.82 16.09 -4.09
CA GLY A 261 24.41 16.38 -4.35
C GLY A 261 23.56 15.13 -4.39
N LEU A 262 24.04 14.05 -5.02
CA LEU A 262 23.32 12.78 -5.06
C LEU A 262 23.14 12.18 -3.65
N LEU A 263 24.20 12.15 -2.83
CA LEU A 263 24.14 11.66 -1.46
C LEU A 263 23.13 12.44 -0.61
N LEU A 264 23.07 13.76 -0.79
CA LEU A 264 22.09 14.61 -0.11
C LEU A 264 20.67 14.30 -0.56
N LEU A 265 20.44 14.10 -1.86
CA LEU A 265 19.12 13.73 -2.36
C LEU A 265 18.64 12.41 -1.76
N MET A 266 19.53 11.42 -1.65
CA MET A 266 19.22 10.11 -1.07
C MET A 266 18.82 10.24 0.42
N GLY A 267 19.59 11.00 1.20
CA GLY A 267 19.25 11.28 2.60
C GLY A 267 17.93 12.02 2.75
N ILE A 268 17.71 13.08 1.96
CA ILE A 268 16.45 13.85 1.96
C ILE A 268 15.26 12.96 1.59
N GLY A 269 15.42 12.10 0.58
CA GLY A 269 14.39 11.16 0.14
C GLY A 269 13.98 10.19 1.23
N TYR A 270 14.94 9.60 1.95
CA TYR A 270 14.67 8.76 3.13
C TYR A 270 13.83 9.52 4.17
N TRP A 271 14.13 10.78 4.40
CA TRP A 271 13.39 11.60 5.35
C TRP A 271 11.99 11.96 4.94
N MET A 272 11.75 12.14 3.64
CA MET A 272 10.38 12.28 3.15
C MET A 272 9.57 11.01 3.40
N LEU A 273 10.18 9.83 3.35
CA LEU A 273 9.51 8.57 3.71
C LEU A 273 9.16 8.53 5.21
N VAL A 274 10.07 8.96 6.09
CA VAL A 274 9.79 9.07 7.53
C VAL A 274 8.70 10.10 7.82
N ALA A 275 8.73 11.27 7.17
CA ALA A 275 7.70 12.29 7.30
C ALA A 275 6.34 11.78 6.80
N TYR A 276 6.32 11.04 5.69
CA TYR A 276 5.12 10.39 5.18
C TYR A 276 4.56 9.37 6.19
N HIS A 277 5.43 8.53 6.77
CA HIS A 277 5.06 7.57 7.80
C HIS A 277 4.51 8.25 9.05
N ALA A 278 5.10 9.36 9.49
CA ALA A 278 4.58 10.16 10.60
C ALA A 278 3.18 10.74 10.31
N ALA A 279 2.94 11.20 9.07
CA ALA A 279 1.61 11.64 8.64
C ALA A 279 0.58 10.50 8.66
N LEU A 280 0.95 9.29 8.23
CA LEU A 280 0.10 8.11 8.31
C LEU A 280 -0.18 7.67 9.75
N CYS A 281 0.82 7.75 10.63
CA CYS A 281 0.68 7.48 12.05
C CYS A 281 -0.29 8.46 12.72
N TYR A 282 -0.23 9.75 12.37
CA TYR A 282 -1.19 10.73 12.89
C TYR A 282 -2.63 10.39 12.52
N GLU A 283 -2.84 9.90 11.28
CA GLU A 283 -4.16 9.49 10.78
C GLU A 283 -4.65 8.20 11.44
N THR A 284 -3.81 7.16 11.45
CA THR A 284 -4.23 5.81 11.81
C THR A 284 -4.08 5.54 13.29
N ARG A 285 -3.09 6.16 13.95
CA ARG A 285 -2.51 5.78 15.27
C ARG A 285 -1.84 4.40 15.27
N TRP A 286 -1.63 3.83 14.10
CA TRP A 286 -0.98 2.53 13.89
C TRP A 286 0.28 2.77 13.06
N PHE A 287 1.24 1.86 13.17
CA PHE A 287 2.51 1.97 12.43
C PHE A 287 3.16 3.34 12.65
N CYS A 288 3.46 3.67 13.91
CA CYS A 288 4.14 4.91 14.22
C CYS A 288 5.66 4.74 14.14
N PRO A 289 6.41 5.71 13.57
CA PRO A 289 7.86 5.68 13.61
C PRO A 289 8.34 5.47 15.05
N THR A 290 9.24 4.52 15.27
CA THR A 290 9.81 4.34 16.61
C THR A 290 10.68 5.54 16.96
N LEU A 291 10.80 5.84 18.25
CA LEU A 291 11.72 6.87 18.76
C LEU A 291 13.15 6.64 18.23
N PHE A 292 13.57 5.38 18.14
CA PHE A 292 14.86 4.97 17.60
C PHE A 292 15.01 5.32 16.12
N THR A 293 14.02 4.99 15.27
CA THR A 293 14.00 5.37 13.85
C THR A 293 14.06 6.89 13.66
N GLY A 294 13.34 7.64 14.51
CA GLY A 294 13.37 9.09 14.52
C GLY A 294 14.75 9.66 14.85
N ILE A 295 15.36 9.21 15.96
CA ILE A 295 16.68 9.70 16.42
C ILE A 295 17.79 9.37 15.42
N ASN A 296 17.87 8.12 14.93
CA ASN A 296 18.90 7.74 13.96
C ASN A 296 18.73 8.46 12.63
N GLY A 297 17.48 8.69 12.22
CA GLY A 297 17.20 9.64 11.16
C GLY A 297 17.88 10.97 11.43
N VAL A 298 17.57 11.63 12.56
CA VAL A 298 18.02 13.02 12.87
C VAL A 298 19.53 13.13 12.81
N ILE A 299 20.23 12.15 13.38
CA ILE A 299 21.69 12.08 13.37
C ILE A 299 22.22 12.02 11.93
N VAL A 300 21.61 11.21 11.06
CA VAL A 300 22.03 11.10 9.66
C VAL A 300 21.69 12.36 8.86
N LEU A 301 20.52 12.97 9.05
CA LEU A 301 20.18 14.23 8.38
C LEU A 301 21.13 15.34 8.79
N GLY A 302 21.35 15.48 10.09
CA GLY A 302 22.26 16.46 10.66
C GLY A 302 23.69 16.24 10.16
N GLY A 303 24.14 14.99 10.11
CA GLY A 303 25.43 14.61 9.54
C GLY A 303 25.55 14.96 8.05
N LEU A 304 24.50 14.69 7.25
CA LEU A 304 24.47 15.04 5.83
C LEU A 304 24.41 16.55 5.59
N ILE A 305 23.62 17.29 6.36
CA ILE A 305 23.53 18.75 6.29
C ILE A 305 24.85 19.38 6.73
N ALA A 306 25.47 18.91 7.81
CA ALA A 306 26.80 19.37 8.23
C ALA A 306 27.86 19.03 7.16
N ALA A 307 27.81 17.81 6.60
CA ALA A 307 28.64 17.41 5.47
C ALA A 307 28.38 18.24 4.21
N ALA A 308 27.22 18.89 4.07
CA ALA A 308 26.83 19.78 2.96
C ALA A 308 27.20 21.25 3.19
N ALA A 309 27.17 21.70 4.44
CA ALA A 309 27.49 23.07 4.83
C ALA A 309 29.00 23.31 4.87
N TRP A 310 29.82 22.29 5.10
CA TRP A 310 31.26 22.45 5.25
C TRP A 310 31.98 22.41 3.90
N THR A 311 32.64 23.51 3.54
CA THR A 311 33.40 23.67 2.29
C THR A 311 34.79 23.02 2.34
N SER A 312 35.27 22.63 3.53
CA SER A 312 36.58 21.97 3.71
C SER A 312 36.54 20.49 3.34
N PRO A 313 37.42 20.00 2.43
CA PRO A 313 37.48 18.60 2.02
C PRO A 313 37.72 17.62 3.18
N ARG A 314 38.55 17.99 4.16
CA ARG A 314 38.82 17.16 5.35
C ARG A 314 37.58 17.00 6.23
N ARG A 315 36.87 18.10 6.49
CA ARG A 315 35.67 18.09 7.33
C ARG A 315 34.51 17.34 6.68
N GLY A 316 34.36 17.47 5.35
CA GLY A 316 33.39 16.68 4.58
C GLY A 316 33.67 15.18 4.62
N ALA A 317 34.95 14.77 4.54
CA ALA A 317 35.34 13.37 4.66
C ALA A 317 35.04 12.78 6.05
N VAL A 318 35.29 13.54 7.12
CA VAL A 318 34.94 13.12 8.51
C VAL A 318 33.44 12.95 8.66
N ALA A 319 32.64 13.91 8.19
CA ALA A 319 31.19 13.83 8.28
C ALA A 319 30.62 12.63 7.48
N LEU A 320 31.12 12.38 6.27
CA LEU A 320 30.78 11.19 5.49
C LEU A 320 31.17 9.90 6.22
N GLY A 321 32.34 9.87 6.86
CA GLY A 321 32.78 8.73 7.69
C GLY A 321 31.82 8.45 8.83
N LEU A 322 31.44 9.48 9.60
CA LEU A 322 30.50 9.35 10.72
C LEU A 322 29.12 8.87 10.27
N VAL A 323 28.59 9.43 9.18
CA VAL A 323 27.30 8.99 8.63
C VAL A 323 27.37 7.54 8.15
N SER A 324 28.48 7.13 7.52
CA SER A 324 28.67 5.75 7.07
C SER A 324 28.73 4.78 8.24
N VAL A 325 29.45 5.12 9.31
CA VAL A 325 29.50 4.34 10.55
C VAL A 325 28.12 4.24 11.19
N GLY A 326 27.36 5.35 11.22
CA GLY A 326 25.97 5.36 11.69
C GLY A 326 25.06 4.43 10.88
N GLY A 327 25.17 4.46 9.54
CA GLY A 327 24.43 3.56 8.66
C GLY A 327 24.77 2.08 8.88
N VAL A 328 26.06 1.75 9.05
CA VAL A 328 26.49 0.38 9.37
C VAL A 328 26.01 -0.05 10.75
N ALA A 329 26.10 0.82 11.76
CA ALA A 329 25.62 0.53 13.12
C ALA A 329 24.09 0.32 13.15
N GLN A 330 23.34 1.15 12.42
CA GLN A 330 21.90 0.96 12.23
C GLN A 330 21.60 -0.38 11.56
N ALA A 331 22.33 -0.73 10.50
CA ALA A 331 22.15 -1.99 9.80
C ALA A 331 22.38 -3.19 10.73
N ALA A 332 23.48 -3.17 11.48
CA ALA A 332 23.83 -4.22 12.42
C ALA A 332 22.77 -4.34 13.54
N GLY A 333 22.35 -3.22 14.13
CA GLY A 333 21.31 -3.19 15.16
C GLY A 333 19.96 -3.69 14.66
N ALA A 334 19.55 -3.24 13.47
CA ALA A 334 18.31 -3.68 12.83
C ALA A 334 18.33 -5.17 12.48
N ALA A 335 19.46 -5.69 11.98
CA ALA A 335 19.64 -7.12 11.74
C ALA A 335 19.53 -7.93 13.05
N VAL A 336 20.20 -7.50 14.13
CA VAL A 336 20.08 -8.18 15.44
C VAL A 336 18.63 -8.22 15.93
N LEU A 337 17.89 -7.14 15.77
CA LEU A 337 16.46 -7.08 16.12
C LEU A 337 15.61 -7.99 15.21
N ALA A 338 15.90 -8.03 13.91
CA ALA A 338 15.19 -8.86 12.94
C ALA A 338 15.28 -10.36 13.31
N PHE A 339 16.46 -10.83 13.72
CA PHE A 339 16.66 -12.24 14.12
C PHE A 339 15.88 -12.63 15.38
N ARG A 340 15.47 -11.67 16.22
CA ARG A 340 14.67 -11.92 17.43
C ARG A 340 13.16 -11.93 17.17
N ARG A 341 12.70 -11.60 15.96
CA ARG A 341 11.27 -11.55 15.62
C ARG A 341 10.73 -12.94 15.23
N PRO A 342 9.42 -13.19 15.39
CA PRO A 342 8.82 -14.50 15.14
C PRO A 342 8.59 -14.85 13.65
N ALA A 343 8.93 -13.97 12.70
CA ALA A 343 8.81 -14.21 11.25
C ALA A 343 7.43 -14.75 10.81
N VAL A 344 6.37 -13.98 11.09
CA VAL A 344 4.97 -14.38 10.86
C VAL A 344 4.69 -14.73 9.39
N ASP A 345 5.30 -14.00 8.45
CA ASP A 345 5.10 -14.24 7.02
C ASP A 345 5.78 -15.54 6.59
N PHE A 346 7.02 -15.78 7.01
CA PHE A 346 7.70 -17.05 6.74
C PHE A 346 6.94 -18.25 7.30
N ALA A 347 6.42 -18.15 8.52
CA ALA A 347 5.63 -19.22 9.13
C ALA A 347 4.39 -19.55 8.28
N THR A 348 3.71 -18.53 7.75
CA THR A 348 2.57 -18.68 6.83
C THR A 348 2.99 -19.38 5.54
N LEU A 349 4.09 -18.91 4.94
CA LEU A 349 4.61 -19.41 3.67
C LEU A 349 5.07 -20.87 3.76
N TRP A 350 5.83 -21.20 4.80
CA TRP A 350 6.31 -22.55 5.05
C TRP A 350 5.15 -23.50 5.35
N THR A 351 4.15 -23.08 6.13
CA THR A 351 2.99 -23.92 6.48
C THR A 351 2.20 -24.30 5.23
N ALA A 352 1.91 -23.34 4.35
CA ALA A 352 1.24 -23.63 3.09
C ALA A 352 2.07 -24.57 2.19
N ALA A 353 3.38 -24.33 2.07
CA ALA A 353 4.26 -25.21 1.30
C ALA A 353 4.35 -26.63 1.90
N ARG A 354 4.30 -26.75 3.24
CA ARG A 354 4.25 -28.04 3.94
C ARG A 354 2.94 -28.75 3.68
N ASP A 355 1.81 -28.06 3.79
CA ASP A 355 0.48 -28.60 3.50
C ASP A 355 0.40 -29.13 2.07
N PHE A 356 0.90 -28.35 1.09
CA PHE A 356 1.01 -28.78 -0.30
C PHE A 356 1.87 -30.04 -0.45
N SER A 357 3.04 -30.09 0.20
CA SER A 357 3.93 -31.26 0.15
C SER A 357 3.33 -32.55 0.73
N LEU A 358 2.26 -32.43 1.53
CA LEU A 358 1.51 -33.54 2.12
C LEU A 358 0.25 -33.91 1.31
N GLY A 359 0.07 -33.33 0.12
CA GLY A 359 -1.08 -33.57 -0.76
C GLY A 359 -2.24 -32.57 -0.59
N GLY A 360 -2.06 -31.52 0.22
CA GLY A 360 -2.99 -30.39 0.32
C GLY A 360 -2.81 -29.37 -0.79
N SER A 361 -3.38 -28.17 -0.62
CA SER A 361 -3.23 -27.03 -1.54
C SER A 361 -2.45 -25.89 -0.87
N LEU A 362 -1.73 -25.09 -1.67
CA LEU A 362 -1.08 -23.88 -1.16
C LEU A 362 -2.12 -22.83 -0.76
N TYR A 363 -3.20 -22.75 -1.52
CA TYR A 363 -4.16 -21.66 -1.42
C TYR A 363 -5.41 -22.07 -0.66
N ARG A 364 -5.90 -21.16 0.19
CA ARG A 364 -7.18 -21.30 0.88
C ARG A 364 -8.08 -20.12 0.52
N PRO A 365 -8.78 -20.17 -0.63
CA PRO A 365 -9.52 -19.03 -1.16
C PRO A 365 -10.54 -18.41 -0.18
N ALA A 366 -11.22 -19.24 0.61
CA ALA A 366 -12.17 -18.77 1.62
C ALA A 366 -11.50 -17.91 2.70
N GLU A 367 -10.33 -18.32 3.19
CA GLU A 367 -9.55 -17.54 4.17
C GLU A 367 -9.01 -16.23 3.55
N VAL A 368 -8.57 -16.28 2.29
CA VAL A 368 -8.13 -15.09 1.54
C VAL A 368 -9.29 -14.10 1.34
N ALA A 369 -10.50 -14.58 1.03
CA ALA A 369 -11.69 -13.72 0.95
C ALA A 369 -12.05 -13.10 2.29
N ALA A 370 -12.01 -13.90 3.37
CA ALA A 370 -12.38 -13.44 4.68
C ALA A 370 -11.42 -12.37 5.22
N ASN A 371 -10.11 -12.56 5.03
CA ASN A 371 -9.11 -11.57 5.43
C ASN A 371 -7.81 -11.73 4.64
N HIS A 372 -7.73 -11.11 3.47
CA HIS A 372 -6.49 -11.13 2.70
C HIS A 372 -5.32 -10.44 3.40
N PHE A 373 -5.54 -9.59 4.42
CA PHE A 373 -4.48 -8.99 5.23
C PHE A 373 -3.99 -9.92 6.35
N GLY A 374 -4.67 -11.04 6.57
CA GLY A 374 -4.29 -12.06 7.55
C GLY A 374 -3.07 -12.89 7.12
N ALA A 375 -2.72 -13.83 7.98
CA ALA A 375 -1.66 -14.83 7.76
C ALA A 375 -2.13 -15.90 6.76
N VAL A 376 -2.29 -15.51 5.50
CA VAL A 376 -2.74 -16.38 4.39
C VAL A 376 -1.72 -16.40 3.25
N PHE A 377 -1.55 -17.55 2.61
CA PHE A 377 -0.68 -17.69 1.44
C PHE A 377 -1.33 -17.04 0.21
N LYS A 378 -0.66 -16.03 -0.36
CA LYS A 378 -1.22 -15.18 -1.43
C LYS A 378 -0.18 -14.69 -2.44
N VAL A 379 0.94 -15.40 -2.55
CA VAL A 379 2.02 -15.10 -3.50
C VAL A 379 1.91 -16.00 -4.73
N PRO A 380 2.58 -15.68 -5.86
CA PRO A 380 2.52 -16.52 -7.05
C PRO A 380 3.03 -17.95 -6.80
N PRO A 381 2.52 -18.96 -7.54
CA PRO A 381 2.90 -20.36 -7.33
C PRO A 381 4.40 -20.63 -7.50
N PHE A 382 5.07 -19.90 -8.39
CA PHE A 382 6.53 -19.97 -8.54
C PHE A 382 7.27 -19.74 -7.22
N TYR A 383 6.82 -18.79 -6.39
CA TYR A 383 7.41 -18.61 -5.07
C TYR A 383 7.09 -19.79 -4.14
N GLY A 384 5.86 -20.31 -4.17
CA GLY A 384 5.50 -21.55 -3.45
C GLY A 384 6.41 -22.73 -3.78
N MET A 385 6.74 -22.91 -5.06
CA MET A 385 7.67 -23.94 -5.53
C MET A 385 9.05 -23.84 -4.86
N LEU A 386 9.59 -22.61 -4.74
CA LEU A 386 10.90 -22.38 -4.12
C LEU A 386 10.93 -22.72 -2.62
N LEU A 387 9.77 -22.74 -1.96
CA LEU A 387 9.64 -23.07 -0.54
C LEU A 387 9.56 -24.58 -0.29
N LEU A 388 9.29 -25.41 -1.31
CA LEU A 388 9.14 -26.86 -1.13
C LEU A 388 10.37 -27.55 -0.51
N PRO A 389 11.62 -27.22 -0.87
CA PRO A 389 12.79 -27.79 -0.19
C PRO A 389 12.84 -27.41 1.29
N LEU A 390 12.49 -26.17 1.63
CA LEU A 390 12.45 -25.67 3.01
C LEU A 390 11.33 -26.31 3.83
N ALA A 391 10.20 -26.63 3.18
CA ALA A 391 9.08 -27.32 3.79
C ALA A 391 9.40 -28.75 4.26
N ARG A 392 10.50 -29.36 3.77
CA ARG A 392 10.92 -30.71 4.16
C ARG A 392 11.70 -30.77 5.48
N ILE A 393 12.23 -29.65 5.94
CA ILE A 393 13.03 -29.55 7.17
C ILE A 393 12.26 -28.79 8.27
N PRO A 394 12.65 -28.91 9.56
CA PRO A 394 11.98 -28.19 10.63
C PRO A 394 11.94 -26.67 10.39
N MET A 395 10.79 -26.06 10.63
CA MET A 395 10.53 -24.62 10.44
C MET A 395 11.65 -23.72 11.00
N ARG A 396 12.15 -24.02 12.21
CA ARG A 396 13.22 -23.23 12.84
C ARG A 396 14.51 -23.23 12.03
N THR A 397 14.88 -24.39 11.47
CA THR A 397 16.06 -24.55 10.62
C THR A 397 15.84 -23.87 9.26
N ALA A 398 14.64 -24.03 8.68
CA ALA A 398 14.25 -23.36 7.44
C ALA A 398 14.34 -21.83 7.57
N LEU A 399 13.81 -21.27 8.66
CA LEU A 399 13.86 -19.83 8.94
C LEU A 399 15.30 -19.34 9.18
N ALA A 400 16.12 -20.12 9.88
CA ALA A 400 17.53 -19.76 10.08
C ALA A 400 18.28 -19.69 8.74
N LEU A 401 18.04 -20.66 7.84
CA LEU A 401 18.62 -20.68 6.50
C LEU A 401 18.13 -19.51 5.64
N ASP A 402 16.82 -19.24 5.66
CA ASP A 402 16.19 -18.11 4.98
C ASP A 402 16.83 -16.78 5.37
N ARG A 403 16.99 -16.52 6.68
CA ARG A 403 17.64 -15.30 7.18
C ARG A 403 19.11 -15.19 6.81
N VAL A 404 19.85 -16.30 6.84
CA VAL A 404 21.25 -16.31 6.41
C VAL A 404 21.35 -15.98 4.92
N LEU A 405 20.46 -16.56 4.11
CA LEU A 405 20.37 -16.28 2.68
C LEU A 405 20.03 -14.81 2.43
N ASP A 406 19.04 -14.25 3.13
CA ASP A 406 18.70 -12.83 3.01
C ASP A 406 19.89 -11.93 3.35
N VAL A 407 20.61 -12.19 4.45
CA VAL A 407 21.82 -11.43 4.80
C VAL A 407 22.87 -11.53 3.69
N ALA A 408 23.09 -12.72 3.13
CA ALA A 408 24.04 -12.92 2.03
C ALA A 408 23.62 -12.16 0.76
N LEU A 409 22.34 -12.20 0.39
CA LEU A 409 21.78 -11.48 -0.76
C LEU A 409 21.84 -9.96 -0.56
N TYR A 410 21.61 -9.50 0.66
CA TYR A 410 21.72 -8.10 1.03
C TYR A 410 23.16 -7.58 0.88
N LEU A 411 24.14 -8.36 1.36
CA LEU A 411 25.57 -8.05 1.18
C LEU A 411 25.98 -8.13 -0.30
N ALA A 412 25.45 -9.09 -1.07
CA ALA A 412 25.67 -9.16 -2.51
C ALA A 412 25.15 -7.89 -3.22
N CYS A 413 23.97 -7.40 -2.83
CA CYS A 413 23.42 -6.13 -3.32
C CYS A 413 24.37 -4.96 -3.00
N ALA A 414 24.92 -4.90 -1.77
CA ALA A 414 25.90 -3.91 -1.38
C ALA A 414 27.15 -3.97 -2.29
N VAL A 415 27.69 -5.16 -2.55
CA VAL A 415 28.87 -5.36 -3.42
C VAL A 415 28.59 -4.89 -4.85
N VAL A 416 27.43 -5.22 -5.42
CA VAL A 416 27.03 -4.77 -6.76
C VAL A 416 26.96 -3.25 -6.82
N LEU A 417 26.33 -2.61 -5.84
CA LEU A 417 26.20 -1.15 -5.79
C LEU A 417 27.55 -0.45 -5.59
N VAL A 418 28.42 -0.95 -4.71
CA VAL A 418 29.77 -0.40 -4.51
C VAL A 418 30.56 -0.51 -5.81
N SER A 419 30.53 -1.66 -6.47
CA SER A 419 31.24 -1.89 -7.73
C SER A 419 30.76 -0.95 -8.83
N TRP A 420 29.45 -0.70 -8.90
CA TRP A 420 28.86 0.22 -9.87
C TRP A 420 29.16 1.69 -9.56
N LEU A 421 29.21 2.08 -8.28
CA LEU A 421 29.47 3.47 -7.86
C LEU A 421 30.96 3.82 -7.82
N ARG A 422 31.85 2.84 -7.63
CA ARG A 422 33.30 3.04 -7.46
C ARG A 422 33.95 3.87 -8.58
N PRO A 423 33.65 3.66 -9.88
CA PRO A 423 34.22 4.49 -10.95
C PRO A 423 33.78 5.96 -10.90
N ARG A 424 32.67 6.28 -10.21
CA ARG A 424 32.07 7.62 -10.16
C ARG A 424 32.42 8.38 -8.88
N LEU A 425 32.54 7.66 -7.77
CA LEU A 425 32.67 8.23 -6.43
C LEU A 425 34.01 7.90 -5.74
N GLY A 426 34.85 7.07 -6.38
CA GLY A 426 35.97 6.41 -5.72
C GLY A 426 35.53 5.38 -4.69
N THR A 427 36.46 4.58 -4.16
CA THR A 427 36.14 3.49 -3.22
C THR A 427 35.47 3.99 -1.95
N ARG A 428 36.02 5.04 -1.32
CA ARG A 428 35.48 5.59 -0.06
C ARG A 428 34.10 6.21 -0.25
N GLY A 429 33.89 6.95 -1.34
CA GLY A 429 32.59 7.55 -1.64
C GLY A 429 31.52 6.51 -1.99
N ALA A 430 31.89 5.45 -2.71
CA ALA A 430 30.98 4.33 -3.01
C ALA A 430 30.57 3.56 -1.74
N LEU A 431 31.52 3.24 -0.86
CA LEU A 431 31.22 2.60 0.42
C LEU A 431 30.30 3.47 1.28
N ALA A 432 30.58 4.77 1.37
CA ALA A 432 29.74 5.71 2.13
C ALA A 432 28.32 5.78 1.56
N ALA A 433 28.18 5.88 0.23
CA ALA A 433 26.88 5.91 -0.43
C ALA A 433 26.05 4.65 -0.13
N VAL A 434 26.66 3.48 -0.26
CA VAL A 434 25.97 2.21 -0.01
C VAL A 434 25.63 2.05 1.47
N ALA A 435 26.54 2.42 2.39
CA ALA A 435 26.27 2.40 3.83
C ALA A 435 25.10 3.32 4.22
N ILE A 436 24.98 4.50 3.59
CA ILE A 436 23.84 5.40 3.80
C ILE A 436 22.55 4.77 3.28
N VAL A 437 22.54 4.29 2.05
CA VAL A 437 21.32 3.87 1.37
C VAL A 437 20.79 2.58 1.96
N LEU A 438 21.65 1.57 2.06
CA LEU A 438 21.28 0.28 2.60
C LEU A 438 21.18 0.35 4.12
N GLY A 439 22.12 1.01 4.81
CA GLY A 439 22.08 1.07 6.28
C GLY A 439 20.82 1.71 6.86
N LEU A 440 20.16 2.58 6.09
CA LEU A 440 18.90 3.24 6.47
C LEU A 440 17.67 2.59 5.83
N MET A 441 17.84 1.53 5.04
CA MET A 441 16.76 0.84 4.36
C MET A 441 15.98 -0.06 5.33
N GLN A 442 15.25 0.56 6.27
CA GLN A 442 14.43 -0.16 7.26
C GLN A 442 13.59 -1.30 6.66
N PRO A 443 12.94 -1.13 5.49
CA PRO A 443 12.16 -2.21 4.87
C PRO A 443 12.95 -3.50 4.59
N ALA A 444 14.26 -3.43 4.33
CA ALA A 444 15.08 -4.63 4.12
C ALA A 444 15.25 -5.44 5.42
N PHE A 445 15.36 -4.77 6.56
CA PHE A 445 15.44 -5.45 7.87
C PHE A 445 14.08 -5.97 8.30
N ASP A 446 13.00 -5.25 8.00
CA ASP A 446 11.65 -5.74 8.21
C ASP A 446 11.39 -7.01 7.38
N SER A 447 11.87 -7.06 6.13
CA SER A 447 11.83 -8.27 5.29
C SER A 447 12.48 -9.46 5.99
N ILE A 448 13.69 -9.30 6.53
CA ILE A 448 14.40 -10.36 7.29
C ILE A 448 13.64 -10.74 8.57
N ALA A 449 13.03 -9.75 9.22
CA ALA A 449 12.32 -9.93 10.50
C ALA A 449 11.03 -10.73 10.33
N TYR A 450 10.27 -10.44 9.29
CA TYR A 450 9.03 -11.13 8.93
C TYR A 450 9.28 -12.40 8.10
N GLY A 451 10.47 -12.52 7.50
CA GLY A 451 10.87 -13.60 6.58
C GLY A 451 10.13 -13.49 5.24
N GLN A 452 10.27 -12.31 4.63
CA GLN A 452 9.71 -11.94 3.34
C GLN A 452 10.79 -12.00 2.26
N ILE A 453 10.35 -12.20 1.01
CA ILE A 453 11.23 -12.33 -0.17
C ILE A 453 11.80 -11.00 -0.70
N ASP A 454 11.54 -9.87 -0.03
CA ASP A 454 11.82 -8.54 -0.60
C ASP A 454 13.32 -8.26 -0.78
N VAL A 455 14.20 -8.95 -0.05
CA VAL A 455 15.66 -8.85 -0.27
C VAL A 455 16.07 -9.46 -1.61
N VAL A 456 15.42 -10.54 -2.06
CA VAL A 456 15.63 -11.11 -3.41
C VAL A 456 15.18 -10.11 -4.47
N LEU A 457 14.05 -9.42 -4.25
CA LEU A 457 13.59 -8.36 -5.14
C LEU A 457 14.58 -7.20 -5.17
N LEU A 458 15.10 -6.78 -4.02
CA LEU A 458 16.10 -5.71 -3.92
C LEU A 458 17.32 -6.02 -4.79
N LEU A 459 17.88 -7.22 -4.67
CA LEU A 459 19.01 -7.65 -5.50
C LEU A 459 18.61 -7.73 -6.99
N SER A 460 17.46 -8.33 -7.30
CA SER A 460 16.98 -8.50 -8.68
C SER A 460 16.78 -7.14 -9.39
N MET A 461 16.19 -6.17 -8.69
CA MET A 461 16.00 -4.81 -9.21
C MET A 461 17.31 -4.04 -9.32
N THR A 462 18.25 -4.26 -8.38
CA THR A 462 19.59 -3.68 -8.46
C THR A 462 20.35 -4.21 -9.67
N LEU A 463 20.29 -5.53 -9.91
CA LEU A 463 20.88 -6.16 -11.10
C LEU A 463 20.20 -5.69 -12.38
N ALA A 464 18.87 -5.60 -12.41
CA ALA A 464 18.12 -5.06 -13.54
C ALA A 464 18.57 -3.63 -13.88
N PHE A 465 18.71 -2.78 -12.86
CA PHE A 465 19.19 -1.40 -13.03
C PHE A 465 20.62 -1.36 -13.59
N VAL A 466 21.57 -2.08 -12.98
CA VAL A 466 22.96 -2.11 -13.45
C VAL A 466 23.07 -2.68 -14.86
N ALA A 467 22.33 -3.74 -15.17
CA ALA A 467 22.27 -4.36 -16.50
C ALA A 467 21.70 -3.41 -17.55
N LEU A 468 20.65 -2.66 -17.21
CA LEU A 468 20.04 -1.66 -18.09
C LEU A 468 21.05 -0.56 -18.40
N ARG A 469 21.81 -0.09 -17.39
CA ARG A 469 22.88 0.91 -17.58
C ARG A 469 24.05 0.37 -18.40
N ALA A 470 24.27 -0.95 -18.40
CA ALA A 470 25.31 -1.63 -19.16
C ALA A 470 24.84 -2.11 -20.55
N GLY A 471 23.59 -1.83 -20.96
CA GLY A 471 23.06 -2.27 -22.24
C GLY A 471 22.92 -3.80 -22.37
N ARG A 472 22.61 -4.50 -21.27
CA ARG A 472 22.48 -5.97 -21.22
C ARG A 472 21.00 -6.39 -21.12
N PRO A 473 20.23 -6.36 -22.23
CA PRO A 473 18.78 -6.55 -22.19
C PRO A 473 18.34 -7.92 -21.66
N ALA A 474 19.12 -8.98 -21.89
CA ALA A 474 18.81 -10.31 -21.37
C ALA A 474 18.79 -10.34 -19.85
N LEU A 475 19.83 -9.79 -19.22
CA LEU A 475 19.93 -9.74 -17.77
C LEU A 475 18.84 -8.85 -17.17
N VAL A 476 18.50 -7.72 -17.81
CA VAL A 476 17.34 -6.89 -17.41
C VAL A 476 16.06 -7.71 -17.44
N GLY A 477 15.80 -8.39 -18.56
CA GLY A 477 14.55 -9.10 -18.76
C GLY A 477 14.36 -10.25 -17.77
N LEU A 478 15.40 -11.07 -17.60
CA LEU A 478 15.38 -12.24 -16.72
C LEU A 478 15.25 -11.88 -15.23
N THR A 479 15.94 -10.83 -14.76
CA THR A 479 15.79 -10.43 -13.35
C THR A 479 14.46 -9.76 -13.06
N VAL A 480 13.89 -9.03 -14.03
CA VAL A 480 12.52 -8.52 -13.93
C VAL A 480 11.51 -9.67 -13.89
N ALA A 481 11.65 -10.68 -14.77
CA ALA A 481 10.78 -11.85 -14.78
C ALA A 481 10.82 -12.61 -13.44
N LEU A 482 12.03 -12.90 -12.94
CA LEU A 482 12.21 -13.54 -11.64
C LEU A 482 11.52 -12.76 -10.53
N ALA A 483 11.77 -11.45 -10.44
CA ALA A 483 11.17 -10.61 -9.40
C ALA A 483 9.63 -10.57 -9.51
N THR A 484 9.09 -10.49 -10.73
CA THR A 484 7.64 -10.51 -10.98
C THR A 484 6.97 -11.81 -10.51
N LEU A 485 7.61 -12.96 -10.72
CA LEU A 485 7.08 -14.25 -10.28
C LEU A 485 7.24 -14.51 -8.77
N LEU A 486 8.07 -13.73 -8.09
CA LEU A 486 8.11 -13.71 -6.62
C LEU A 486 7.06 -12.76 -6.05
N LYS A 487 6.83 -11.62 -6.72
CA LYS A 487 5.89 -10.57 -6.33
C LYS A 487 5.48 -9.80 -7.57
N LEU A 488 4.18 -9.65 -7.86
CA LEU A 488 3.73 -9.18 -9.19
C LEU A 488 4.11 -7.74 -9.57
N TYR A 489 4.40 -6.86 -8.62
CA TYR A 489 4.57 -5.42 -8.85
C TYR A 489 5.63 -5.03 -9.88
N PRO A 490 6.82 -5.67 -9.94
CA PRO A 490 7.84 -5.38 -10.95
C PRO A 490 7.35 -5.58 -12.38
N LEU A 491 6.21 -6.25 -12.62
CA LEU A 491 5.59 -6.34 -13.95
C LEU A 491 5.32 -4.94 -14.54
N VAL A 492 5.07 -3.93 -13.71
CA VAL A 492 4.91 -2.54 -14.16
C VAL A 492 6.15 -2.02 -14.89
N LEU A 493 7.34 -2.57 -14.60
CA LEU A 493 8.58 -2.18 -15.28
C LEU A 493 8.59 -2.60 -16.75
N VAL A 494 7.77 -3.57 -17.16
CA VAL A 494 7.61 -3.90 -18.58
C VAL A 494 7.05 -2.70 -19.35
N LEU A 495 6.11 -1.95 -18.76
CA LEU A 495 5.59 -0.71 -19.34
C LEU A 495 6.68 0.35 -19.45
N PHE A 496 7.54 0.48 -18.43
CA PHE A 496 8.69 1.37 -18.46
C PHE A 496 9.70 0.99 -19.56
N LEU A 497 10.04 -0.30 -19.68
CA LEU A 497 10.95 -0.80 -20.70
C LEU A 497 10.38 -0.59 -22.12
N ALA A 498 9.10 -0.88 -22.32
CA ALA A 498 8.39 -0.62 -23.57
C ALA A 498 8.37 0.87 -23.91
N ALA A 499 8.08 1.74 -22.94
CA ALA A 499 8.11 3.19 -23.11
C ALA A 499 9.52 3.71 -23.48
N ARG A 500 10.57 3.06 -22.97
CA ARG A 500 11.96 3.31 -23.35
C ARG A 500 12.39 2.62 -24.64
N ARG A 501 11.49 1.88 -25.31
CA ARG A 501 11.75 1.09 -26.52
C ARG A 501 12.82 0.00 -26.32
N GLU A 502 12.97 -0.49 -25.10
CA GLU A 502 13.88 -1.59 -24.74
C GLU A 502 13.24 -2.95 -25.08
N TRP A 503 12.81 -3.13 -26.34
CA TRP A 503 12.01 -4.28 -26.77
C TRP A 503 12.69 -5.63 -26.55
N LYS A 504 14.02 -5.68 -26.65
CA LYS A 504 14.79 -6.88 -26.32
C LYS A 504 14.60 -7.26 -24.86
N ALA A 505 14.67 -6.29 -23.93
CA ALA A 505 14.47 -6.56 -22.51
C ALA A 505 13.02 -6.99 -22.23
N VAL A 506 12.03 -6.37 -22.90
CA VAL A 506 10.62 -6.80 -22.84
C VAL A 506 10.45 -8.26 -23.27
N ALA A 507 11.05 -8.65 -24.40
CA ALA A 507 11.01 -10.03 -24.90
C ALA A 507 11.67 -11.01 -23.92
N TRP A 508 12.82 -10.65 -23.34
CA TRP A 508 13.48 -11.47 -22.32
C TRP A 508 12.66 -11.56 -21.02
N THR A 509 11.94 -10.50 -20.63
CA THR A 509 11.00 -10.59 -19.51
C THR A 509 9.86 -11.55 -19.84
N ALA A 510 9.22 -11.42 -21.00
CA ALA A 510 8.13 -12.30 -21.40
C ALA A 510 8.57 -13.77 -21.47
N GLY A 511 9.71 -14.04 -22.12
CA GLY A 511 10.29 -15.39 -22.19
C GLY A 511 10.67 -15.95 -20.81
N GLY A 512 11.26 -15.11 -19.95
CA GLY A 512 11.60 -15.51 -18.57
C GLY A 512 10.36 -15.82 -17.72
N LEU A 513 9.29 -15.04 -17.85
CA LEU A 513 8.02 -15.28 -17.16
C LEU A 513 7.43 -16.63 -17.58
N VAL A 514 7.34 -16.87 -18.90
CA VAL A 514 6.80 -18.13 -19.43
C VAL A 514 7.65 -19.32 -18.99
N ALA A 515 8.97 -19.24 -19.09
CA ALA A 515 9.85 -20.35 -18.77
C ALA A 515 9.83 -20.72 -17.27
N LEU A 516 9.89 -19.72 -16.38
CA LEU A 516 9.88 -19.93 -14.94
C LEU A 516 8.50 -20.38 -14.44
N ASP A 517 7.42 -19.82 -14.97
CA ASP A 517 6.06 -20.23 -14.62
C ASP A 517 5.75 -21.63 -15.15
N ALA A 518 6.20 -21.98 -16.37
CA ALA A 518 6.08 -23.35 -16.89
C ALA A 518 6.82 -24.37 -16.01
N LEU A 519 8.00 -24.00 -15.47
CA LEU A 519 8.70 -24.82 -14.49
C LEU A 519 7.87 -24.99 -13.20
N ALA A 520 7.26 -23.92 -12.71
CA ALA A 520 6.36 -23.99 -11.56
C ALA A 520 5.14 -24.88 -11.82
N VAL A 521 4.52 -24.78 -13.00
CA VAL A 521 3.42 -25.66 -13.42
C VAL A 521 3.87 -27.12 -13.45
N ALA A 522 5.07 -27.40 -13.95
CA ALA A 522 5.60 -28.77 -13.99
C ALA A 522 5.82 -29.37 -12.60
N VAL A 523 6.16 -28.56 -11.59
CA VAL A 523 6.42 -29.03 -10.21
C VAL A 523 5.15 -29.03 -9.35
N MET A 524 4.33 -27.98 -9.45
CA MET A 524 3.18 -27.72 -8.58
C MET A 524 1.85 -28.18 -9.17
N GLY A 525 1.82 -28.44 -10.48
CA GLY A 525 0.59 -28.69 -11.23
C GLY A 525 -0.14 -27.41 -11.65
N TRP A 526 -0.96 -27.55 -12.69
CA TRP A 526 -1.78 -26.46 -13.25
C TRP A 526 -2.83 -25.93 -12.26
N HIS A 527 -3.36 -26.80 -11.38
CA HIS A 527 -4.45 -26.46 -10.48
C HIS A 527 -4.14 -25.25 -9.59
N GLU A 528 -2.96 -25.22 -8.95
CA GLU A 528 -2.54 -24.13 -8.07
C GLU A 528 -2.44 -22.79 -8.81
N HIS A 529 -2.01 -22.82 -10.09
CA HIS A 529 -1.92 -21.62 -10.93
C HIS A 529 -3.30 -21.09 -11.31
N ALA A 530 -4.24 -21.98 -11.63
CA ALA A 530 -5.63 -21.61 -11.91
C ALA A 530 -6.32 -21.02 -10.68
N VAL A 531 -6.14 -21.62 -9.50
CA VAL A 531 -6.68 -21.11 -8.22
C VAL A 531 -6.07 -19.74 -7.90
N TYR A 532 -4.75 -19.57 -8.05
CA TYR A 532 -4.09 -18.29 -7.85
C TYR A 532 -4.69 -17.20 -8.74
N ALA A 533 -4.78 -17.44 -10.04
CA ALA A 533 -5.24 -16.45 -11.02
C ALA A 533 -6.72 -16.08 -10.87
N THR A 534 -7.58 -17.03 -10.52
CA THR A 534 -9.04 -16.84 -10.55
C THR A 534 -9.67 -16.57 -9.18
N GLN A 535 -9.05 -17.03 -8.09
CA GLN A 535 -9.66 -16.96 -6.75
C GLN A 535 -8.83 -16.19 -5.73
N VAL A 536 -7.50 -16.13 -5.89
CA VAL A 536 -6.62 -15.43 -4.94
C VAL A 536 -6.28 -14.03 -5.43
N LEU A 537 -5.71 -13.91 -6.64
CA LEU A 537 -5.26 -12.64 -7.21
C LEU A 537 -6.37 -11.57 -7.25
N PRO A 538 -7.62 -11.87 -7.65
CA PRO A 538 -8.70 -10.88 -7.66
C PRO A 538 -9.12 -10.38 -6.27
N ARG A 539 -8.73 -11.10 -5.20
CA ARG A 539 -9.10 -10.79 -3.82
C ARG A 539 -8.03 -10.04 -3.06
N ILE A 540 -6.81 -9.90 -3.60
CA ILE A 540 -5.64 -9.30 -2.93
C ILE A 540 -5.25 -7.93 -3.51
N GLY A 541 -6.04 -7.40 -4.45
CA GLY A 541 -5.77 -6.17 -5.21
C GLY A 541 -6.74 -5.04 -4.94
#